data_AF-A0A2A2CZ11-F1
#
_entry.id   AF-A0A2A2CZ11-F1
#
_cell.length_a   1.000
_cell.length_b   1.000
_cell.length_c   1.000
_cell.angle_alpha   90.00
_cell.angle_beta   90.00
_cell.angle_gamma   90.00
#
_symmetry.space_group_name_H-M   'P 1'
#
loop_
_entity.id
_entity.type
_entity.pdbx_description
1 polymer ?
#
loop_
_entity_poly.entity_id
_entity_poly.type
_entity_poly.pdbx_seq_one_letter_code
_entity_poly.pdbx_strand_id
1 'polypeptide(L)'
;PDPDGPGGPGGADPLPELLGWALEGLASVGALVMRGPGPGTEAQLTPLGNWAVWVKLEQICVAAQSPAGNIELSAEAMLRGCADLTPGPARAEYRAWLAARPTRGALDELLDAARGDDALVRGLAFEALRAVGAAAEPAVRAVADEPGLRPYALLWLAEHEGRDPEQAAEVLTREEATWLWVDTAAAVADHGESRLLVRHLDSAVQGTVPGLLEEVRAVGHPRTVQVLVALAAAHPDPALAKAMRRAAFQVHTGGV
;
A
#
# COMPACT_ATOMS: atom_id res chain seq x y z
N PRO A 1 23.84 23.67 57.40
CA PRO A 1 24.06 22.28 56.95
C PRO A 1 23.19 21.33 57.78
N ASP A 2 21.96 21.11 57.30
CA ASP A 2 21.08 20.02 57.70
C ASP A 2 20.84 19.18 56.45
N PRO A 3 21.24 17.90 56.42
CA PRO A 3 20.94 17.00 55.32
C PRO A 3 19.96 15.94 55.82
N ASP A 4 18.66 16.20 55.77
CA ASP A 4 17.63 15.15 55.84
C ASP A 4 16.32 15.70 55.28
N GLY A 5 16.22 15.67 53.95
CA GLY A 5 14.93 15.77 53.27
C GLY A 5 14.24 14.40 53.31
N PRO A 6 12.93 14.33 53.58
CA PRO A 6 12.22 13.06 53.71
C PRO A 6 12.18 12.36 52.35
N GLY A 7 12.67 11.12 52.33
CA GLY A 7 12.59 10.24 51.17
C GLY A 7 11.14 10.11 50.70
N GLY A 8 10.91 10.41 49.42
CA GLY A 8 9.63 10.15 48.76
C GLY A 8 9.29 8.66 48.83
N PRO A 9 8.00 8.28 48.82
CA PRO A 9 7.59 6.89 48.90
C PRO A 9 8.11 6.15 47.66
N GLY A 10 9.10 5.28 47.88
CA GLY A 10 9.47 4.24 46.94
C GLY A 10 8.29 3.29 46.79
N GLY A 11 7.47 3.51 45.77
CA GLY A 11 6.51 2.51 45.32
C GLY A 11 7.30 1.29 44.91
N ALA A 12 7.19 0.20 45.66
CA ALA A 12 7.73 -1.09 45.24
C ALA A 12 7.20 -1.43 43.86
N ASP A 13 8.05 -1.99 43.00
CA ASP A 13 7.64 -2.49 41.69
C ASP A 13 6.51 -3.52 41.89
N PRO A 14 5.30 -3.30 41.35
CA PRO A 14 4.18 -4.23 41.54
C PRO A 14 4.32 -5.52 40.72
N LEU A 15 5.27 -5.57 39.78
CA LEU A 15 5.44 -6.70 38.87
C LEU A 15 5.64 -8.07 39.57
N PRO A 16 6.42 -8.20 40.65
CA PRO A 16 6.60 -9.49 41.32
C PRO A 16 5.31 -10.02 41.96
N GLU A 17 4.50 -9.14 42.56
CA GLU A 17 3.22 -9.53 43.17
C GLU A 17 2.20 -9.94 42.09
N LEU A 18 2.12 -9.18 40.99
CA LEU A 18 1.27 -9.50 39.85
C LEU A 18 1.68 -10.82 39.18
N LEU A 19 2.99 -11.05 39.03
CA LEU A 19 3.52 -12.30 38.49
C LEU A 19 3.17 -13.48 39.39
N GLY A 20 3.34 -13.33 40.72
CA GLY A 20 2.95 -14.35 41.69
C GLY A 20 1.47 -14.72 41.59
N TRP A 21 0.59 -13.72 41.61
CA TRP A 21 -0.85 -13.90 41.43
C TRP A 21 -1.21 -14.62 40.12
N ALA A 22 -0.56 -14.24 39.00
CA ALA A 22 -0.81 -14.85 37.70
C ALA A 22 -0.37 -16.33 37.66
N LEU A 23 0.80 -16.64 38.24
CA LEU A 23 1.32 -18.00 38.33
C LEU A 23 0.44 -18.90 39.21
N GLU A 24 -0.07 -18.36 40.33
CA GLU A 24 -1.02 -19.06 41.20
C GLU A 24 -2.34 -19.37 40.48
N GLY A 25 -2.88 -18.40 39.74
CA GLY A 25 -4.10 -18.61 38.94
C GLY A 25 -3.91 -19.68 37.87
N LEU A 26 -2.78 -19.67 37.16
CA LEU A 26 -2.44 -20.68 36.15
C LEU A 26 -2.20 -22.06 36.77
N ALA A 27 -1.59 -22.13 37.96
CA ALA A 27 -1.43 -23.37 38.71
C ALA A 27 -2.78 -23.93 39.17
N SER A 28 -3.71 -23.08 39.64
CA SER A 28 -5.02 -23.52 40.14
C SER A 28 -5.90 -24.20 39.07
N VAL A 29 -5.70 -23.85 37.80
CA VAL A 29 -6.40 -24.48 36.65
C VAL A 29 -5.58 -25.62 36.03
N GLY A 30 -4.42 -25.95 36.61
CA GLY A 30 -3.54 -27.04 36.14
C GLY A 30 -2.76 -26.72 34.86
N ALA A 31 -2.64 -25.44 34.48
CA ALA A 31 -1.86 -25.04 33.29
C ALA A 31 -0.35 -25.14 33.54
N LEU A 32 0.11 -24.95 34.77
CA LEU A 32 1.52 -25.09 35.14
C LEU A 32 1.67 -25.76 36.52
N VAL A 33 2.89 -26.21 36.81
CA VAL A 33 3.32 -26.67 38.13
C VAL A 33 4.54 -25.86 38.59
N MET A 34 4.58 -25.49 39.87
CA MET A 34 5.74 -24.84 40.47
C MET A 34 6.71 -25.91 40.98
N ARG A 35 8.00 -25.80 40.64
CA ARG A 35 9.06 -26.73 41.05
C ARG A 35 10.13 -26.03 41.88
N GLY A 36 10.50 -26.65 42.99
CA GLY A 36 11.51 -26.13 43.92
C GLY A 36 10.93 -25.10 44.89
N PRO A 37 11.46 -25.01 46.12
CA PRO A 37 11.07 -23.97 47.08
C PRO A 37 11.95 -22.72 46.96
N GLY A 38 11.38 -21.55 47.24
CA GLY A 38 12.14 -20.31 47.48
C GLY A 38 12.60 -19.59 46.20
N PRO A 39 13.70 -18.81 46.24
CA PRO A 39 14.13 -17.93 45.14
C PRO A 39 14.49 -18.62 43.83
N GLY A 40 14.58 -19.96 43.80
CA GLY A 40 14.82 -20.78 42.60
C GLY A 40 13.60 -21.56 42.13
N THR A 41 12.39 -21.12 42.49
CA THR A 41 11.15 -21.78 42.05
C THR A 41 10.96 -21.61 40.55
N GLU A 42 10.78 -22.70 39.82
CA GLU A 42 10.53 -22.72 38.37
C GLU A 42 9.06 -23.02 38.08
N ALA A 43 8.46 -22.29 37.15
CA ALA A 43 7.14 -22.61 36.61
C ALA A 43 7.31 -23.51 35.37
N GLN A 44 6.75 -24.71 35.40
CA GLN A 44 6.77 -25.64 34.26
C GLN A 44 5.36 -25.84 33.71
N LEU A 45 5.19 -25.63 32.39
CA LEU A 45 3.92 -25.91 31.73
C LEU A 45 3.57 -27.41 31.79
N THR A 46 2.30 -27.68 32.09
CA THR A 46 1.74 -29.03 31.93
C THR A 46 1.36 -29.27 30.46
N PRO A 47 0.94 -30.49 30.06
CA PRO A 47 0.34 -30.70 28.74
C PRO A 47 -0.84 -29.77 28.45
N LEU A 48 -1.66 -29.45 29.45
CA LEU A 48 -2.77 -28.48 29.32
C LEU A 48 -2.25 -27.06 29.10
N GLY A 49 -1.23 -26.64 29.85
CA GLY A 49 -0.58 -25.34 29.63
C GLY A 49 0.06 -25.23 28.25
N ASN A 50 0.75 -26.27 27.80
CA ASN A 50 1.31 -26.34 26.45
C ASN A 50 0.22 -26.26 25.38
N TRP A 51 -0.90 -26.96 25.55
CA TRP A 51 -2.05 -26.85 24.65
C TRP A 51 -2.63 -25.43 24.64
N ALA A 52 -2.81 -24.81 25.81
CA ALA A 52 -3.33 -23.44 25.91
C ALA A 52 -2.39 -22.43 25.24
N VAL A 53 -1.07 -22.59 25.42
CA VAL A 53 -0.05 -21.79 24.72
C VAL A 53 -0.15 -22.03 23.22
N TRP A 54 -0.28 -23.27 22.75
CA TRP A 54 -0.46 -23.58 21.32
C TRP A 54 -1.71 -22.94 20.74
N VAL A 55 -2.86 -23.01 21.42
CA VAL A 55 -4.10 -22.35 20.97
C VAL A 55 -3.92 -20.84 20.90
N LYS A 56 -3.23 -20.24 21.87
CA LYS A 56 -2.94 -18.81 21.86
C LYS A 56 -1.96 -18.43 20.76
N LEU A 57 -0.92 -19.21 20.54
CA LEU A 57 0.03 -19.03 19.44
C LEU A 57 -0.66 -19.20 18.08
N GLU A 58 -1.54 -20.18 17.92
CA GLU A 58 -2.32 -20.36 16.70
C GLU A 58 -3.23 -19.16 16.44
N GLN A 59 -3.94 -18.67 17.48
CA GLN A 59 -4.74 -17.45 17.37
C GLN A 59 -3.91 -16.22 17.01
N ILE A 60 -2.70 -16.08 17.58
CA ILE A 60 -1.77 -15.00 17.27
C ILE A 60 -1.19 -15.15 15.86
N CYS A 61 -0.80 -16.35 15.44
CA CYS A 61 -0.25 -16.63 14.11
C CYS A 61 -1.30 -16.44 13.02
N VAL A 62 -2.56 -16.82 13.27
CA VAL A 62 -3.68 -16.55 12.36
C VAL A 62 -3.97 -15.05 12.30
N ALA A 63 -3.89 -14.33 13.41
CA ALA A 63 -4.03 -12.87 13.41
C ALA A 63 -2.83 -12.15 12.77
N ALA A 64 -1.64 -12.75 12.86
CA ALA A 64 -0.39 -12.32 12.22
C ALA A 64 -0.28 -12.83 10.77
N GLN A 65 -1.38 -13.31 10.18
CA GLN A 65 -1.50 -13.55 8.76
C GLN A 65 -2.62 -12.66 8.24
N SER A 66 -2.28 -11.79 7.29
CA SER A 66 -3.31 -11.15 6.49
C SER A 66 -3.98 -12.19 5.57
N PRO A 67 -5.19 -11.93 5.05
CA PRO A 67 -5.90 -12.87 4.17
C PRO A 67 -5.07 -13.47 3.03
N ALA A 68 -4.13 -12.71 2.47
CA ALA A 68 -3.21 -13.16 1.42
C ALA A 68 -1.76 -13.36 1.90
N GLY A 69 -1.48 -13.18 3.20
CA GLY A 69 -0.18 -13.48 3.81
C GLY A 69 0.91 -12.42 3.59
N ASN A 70 0.57 -11.20 3.20
CA ASN A 70 1.52 -10.12 2.95
C ASN A 70 1.83 -9.20 4.14
N ILE A 71 1.29 -9.48 5.33
CA ILE A 71 1.36 -8.58 6.50
C ILE A 71 2.78 -8.21 6.94
N GLU A 72 3.75 -9.11 6.80
CA GLU A 72 5.16 -8.90 7.14
C GLU A 72 5.99 -8.30 5.99
N LEU A 73 5.40 -8.14 4.81
CA LEU A 73 6.11 -7.64 3.63
C LEU A 73 6.22 -6.11 3.66
N SER A 74 7.16 -5.56 2.89
CA SER A 74 7.20 -4.13 2.58
C SER A 74 5.92 -3.70 1.86
N ALA A 75 5.61 -2.39 1.90
CA ALA A 75 4.47 -1.84 1.16
C ALA A 75 4.47 -2.27 -0.31
N GLU A 76 5.60 -2.11 -0.99
CA GLU A 76 5.73 -2.43 -2.41
C GLU A 76 5.47 -3.91 -2.71
N ALA A 77 6.01 -4.83 -1.91
CA ALA A 77 5.79 -6.26 -2.07
C ALA A 77 4.35 -6.67 -1.74
N MET A 78 3.75 -6.07 -0.71
CA MET A 78 2.34 -6.28 -0.39
C MET A 78 1.42 -5.79 -1.51
N LEU A 79 1.68 -4.60 -2.08
CA LEU A 79 0.88 -4.05 -3.18
C LEU A 79 0.95 -4.95 -4.41
N ARG A 80 2.14 -5.46 -4.77
CA ARG A 80 2.28 -6.46 -5.84
C ARG A 80 1.52 -7.75 -5.53
N GLY A 81 1.58 -8.24 -4.29
CA GLY A 81 0.81 -9.40 -3.85
C GLY A 81 -0.71 -9.21 -3.96
N CYS A 82 -1.18 -7.96 -4.02
CA CYS A 82 -2.58 -7.61 -4.19
C CYS A 82 -3.01 -7.40 -5.64
N ALA A 83 -2.08 -7.39 -6.60
CA ALA A 83 -2.36 -7.04 -8.00
C ALA A 83 -3.45 -7.91 -8.65
N ASP A 84 -3.48 -9.20 -8.32
CA ASP A 84 -4.44 -10.17 -8.88
C ASP A 84 -5.72 -10.31 -8.03
N LEU A 85 -5.84 -9.56 -6.93
CA LEU A 85 -6.99 -9.62 -6.04
C LEU A 85 -8.13 -8.73 -6.55
N THR A 86 -9.36 -9.13 -6.26
CA THR A 86 -10.51 -8.23 -6.47
C THR A 86 -10.47 -7.08 -5.43
N PRO A 87 -11.14 -5.94 -5.69
CA PRO A 87 -11.01 -4.74 -4.84
C PRO A 87 -11.34 -4.95 -3.36
N GLY A 88 -12.31 -5.82 -3.05
CA GLY A 88 -12.69 -6.14 -1.67
C GLY A 88 -11.57 -6.86 -0.90
N PRO A 89 -11.11 -8.03 -1.38
CA PRO A 89 -9.95 -8.73 -0.84
C PRO A 89 -8.67 -7.89 -0.78
N ALA A 90 -8.35 -7.12 -1.82
CA ALA A 90 -7.19 -6.20 -1.80
C ALA A 90 -7.31 -5.19 -0.66
N ARG A 91 -8.49 -4.58 -0.47
CA ARG A 91 -8.74 -3.63 0.62
C ARG A 91 -8.67 -4.30 2.00
N ALA A 92 -9.09 -5.55 2.13
CA ALA A 92 -8.93 -6.31 3.37
C ALA A 92 -7.45 -6.54 3.68
N GLU A 93 -6.65 -6.86 2.66
CA GLU A 93 -5.21 -7.03 2.77
C GLU A 93 -4.51 -5.73 3.19
N TYR A 94 -4.86 -4.60 2.56
CA TYR A 94 -4.33 -3.28 2.94
C TYR A 94 -4.60 -2.97 4.41
N ARG A 95 -5.82 -3.21 4.89
CA ARG A 95 -6.18 -2.97 6.30
C ARG A 95 -5.42 -3.88 7.26
N ALA A 96 -5.24 -5.15 6.92
CA ALA A 96 -4.47 -6.08 7.73
C ALA A 96 -2.99 -5.67 7.78
N TRP A 97 -2.40 -5.33 6.63
CA TRP A 97 -1.05 -4.79 6.53
C TRP A 97 -0.93 -3.54 7.41
N LEU A 98 -1.80 -2.53 7.23
CA LEU A 98 -1.79 -1.28 7.99
C LEU A 98 -1.92 -1.48 9.51
N ALA A 99 -2.74 -2.45 9.96
CA ALA A 99 -2.97 -2.71 11.38
C ALA A 99 -1.72 -3.25 12.12
N ALA A 100 -0.76 -3.82 11.40
CA ALA A 100 0.44 -4.42 11.97
C ALA A 100 1.58 -3.42 12.22
N ARG A 101 1.45 -2.15 11.83
CA ARG A 101 2.56 -1.17 11.96
C ARG A 101 2.11 0.26 12.30
N PRO A 102 3.04 1.13 12.76
CA PRO A 102 2.72 2.53 13.03
C PRO A 102 2.26 3.26 11.77
N THR A 103 1.16 4.03 11.87
CA THR A 103 0.53 4.72 10.74
C THR A 103 1.51 5.57 9.94
N ARG A 104 2.37 6.35 10.61
CA ARG A 104 3.35 7.21 9.93
C ARG A 104 4.31 6.40 9.04
N GLY A 105 4.88 5.31 9.58
CA GLY A 105 5.78 4.45 8.83
C GLY A 105 5.08 3.80 7.64
N ALA A 106 3.83 3.35 7.81
CA ALA A 106 3.03 2.82 6.71
C ALA A 106 2.77 3.84 5.60
N LEU A 107 2.45 5.09 5.95
CA LEU A 107 2.24 6.16 4.98
C LEU A 107 3.52 6.46 4.19
N ASP A 108 4.65 6.55 4.89
CA ASP A 108 5.96 6.80 4.27
C ASP A 108 6.32 5.67 3.30
N GLU A 109 6.14 4.40 3.70
CA GLU A 109 6.39 3.24 2.83
C GLU A 109 5.46 3.17 1.61
N LEU A 110 4.16 3.48 1.76
CA LEU A 110 3.21 3.50 0.64
C LEU A 110 3.56 4.58 -0.36
N LEU A 111 3.92 5.78 0.11
CA LEU A 111 4.34 6.88 -0.77
C LEU A 111 5.68 6.60 -1.44
N ASP A 112 6.62 5.95 -0.75
CA ASP A 112 7.87 5.50 -1.36
C ASP A 112 7.63 4.48 -2.48
N ALA A 113 6.78 3.49 -2.23
CA ALA A 113 6.35 2.54 -3.26
C ALA A 113 5.68 3.26 -4.46
N ALA A 114 4.89 4.29 -4.20
CA ALA A 114 4.24 5.07 -5.25
C ALA A 114 5.22 5.88 -6.13
N ARG A 115 6.39 6.25 -5.60
CA ARG A 115 7.44 6.97 -6.35
C ARG A 115 8.23 6.07 -7.30
N GLY A 116 8.16 4.75 -7.12
CA GLY A 116 8.84 3.77 -7.98
C GLY A 116 8.36 3.80 -9.44
N ASP A 117 9.00 3.00 -10.29
CA ASP A 117 8.75 3.00 -11.73
C ASP A 117 7.53 2.17 -12.17
N ASP A 118 6.96 1.39 -11.25
CA ASP A 118 5.83 0.50 -11.52
C ASP A 118 4.50 1.26 -11.37
N ALA A 119 3.87 1.52 -12.51
CA ALA A 119 2.61 2.26 -12.58
C ALA A 119 1.45 1.56 -11.85
N LEU A 120 1.42 0.22 -11.85
CA LEU A 120 0.38 -0.52 -11.12
C LEU A 120 0.56 -0.32 -9.62
N VAL A 121 1.79 -0.48 -9.12
CA VAL A 121 2.09 -0.27 -7.70
C VAL A 121 1.76 1.15 -7.28
N ARG A 122 2.05 2.15 -8.11
CA ARG A 122 1.67 3.55 -7.84
C ARG A 122 0.17 3.73 -7.69
N GLY A 123 -0.65 3.18 -8.58
CA GLY A 123 -2.10 3.19 -8.44
C GLY A 123 -2.59 2.50 -7.17
N LEU A 124 -2.10 1.27 -6.92
CA LEU A 124 -2.49 0.48 -5.74
C LEU A 124 -2.06 1.16 -4.43
N ALA A 125 -0.94 1.86 -4.40
CA ALA A 125 -0.52 2.63 -3.22
C ALA A 125 -1.55 3.70 -2.85
N PHE A 126 -2.09 4.42 -3.85
CA PHE A 126 -3.16 5.40 -3.62
C PHE A 126 -4.51 4.75 -3.28
N GLU A 127 -4.78 3.52 -3.70
CA GLU A 127 -5.92 2.74 -3.19
C GLU A 127 -5.73 2.34 -1.71
N ALA A 128 -4.53 1.91 -1.32
CA ALA A 128 -4.20 1.61 0.06
C ALA A 128 -4.28 2.85 0.96
N LEU A 129 -3.85 4.03 0.48
CA LEU A 129 -4.01 5.30 1.19
C LEU A 129 -5.47 5.65 1.44
N ARG A 130 -6.41 5.30 0.54
CA ARG A 130 -7.87 5.43 0.80
C ARG A 130 -8.35 4.52 1.93
N ALA A 131 -7.72 3.37 2.13
CA ALA A 131 -8.04 2.50 3.25
C ALA A 131 -7.59 3.08 4.61
N VAL A 132 -6.59 3.96 4.63
CA VAL A 132 -6.17 4.74 5.82
C VAL A 132 -7.17 5.87 6.11
N GLY A 133 -7.70 6.52 5.08
CA GLY A 133 -8.66 7.62 5.21
C GLY A 133 -8.03 8.91 5.71
N ALA A 134 -8.73 9.64 6.59
CA ALA A 134 -8.37 11.01 6.99
C ALA A 134 -6.94 11.17 7.55
N ALA A 135 -6.39 10.14 8.19
CA ALA A 135 -5.02 10.20 8.71
C ALA A 135 -3.94 10.30 7.60
N ALA A 136 -4.26 9.90 6.36
CA ALA A 136 -3.35 10.02 5.22
C ALA A 136 -3.34 11.41 4.58
N GLU A 137 -4.35 12.25 4.83
CA GLU A 137 -4.53 13.54 4.15
C GLU A 137 -3.30 14.45 4.20
N PRO A 138 -2.63 14.66 5.36
CA PRO A 138 -1.45 15.51 5.41
C PRO A 138 -0.30 14.98 4.55
N ALA A 139 -0.12 13.65 4.50
CA ALA A 139 0.92 13.00 3.72
C ALA A 139 0.63 13.07 2.22
N VAL A 140 -0.64 12.88 1.82
CA VAL A 140 -1.06 13.00 0.41
C VAL A 140 -0.93 14.44 -0.08
N ARG A 141 -1.31 15.43 0.73
CA ARG A 141 -1.16 16.84 0.37
C ARG A 141 0.32 17.23 0.21
N ALA A 142 1.21 16.67 1.02
CA ALA A 142 2.64 16.94 0.93
C ALA A 142 3.29 16.48 -0.39
N VAL A 143 2.72 15.48 -1.06
CA VAL A 143 3.22 14.95 -2.34
C VAL A 143 2.46 15.46 -3.56
N ALA A 144 1.45 16.32 -3.38
CA ALA A 144 0.59 16.78 -4.47
C ALA A 144 1.33 17.60 -5.55
N ASP A 145 2.51 18.14 -5.24
CA ASP A 145 3.36 18.85 -6.19
C ASP A 145 4.44 17.97 -6.83
N GLU A 146 4.55 16.70 -6.43
CA GLU A 146 5.48 15.75 -7.06
C GLU A 146 4.89 15.30 -8.42
N PRO A 147 5.57 15.54 -9.57
CA PRO A 147 4.98 15.34 -10.89
C PRO A 147 4.39 13.94 -11.13
N GLY A 148 5.08 12.90 -10.64
CA GLY A 148 4.63 11.51 -10.81
C GLY A 148 3.49 11.08 -9.88
N LEU A 149 3.27 11.80 -8.78
CA LEU A 149 2.21 11.48 -7.80
C LEU A 149 1.02 12.45 -7.90
N ARG A 150 1.22 13.62 -8.50
CA ARG A 150 0.27 14.71 -8.54
C ARG A 150 -1.13 14.31 -9.02
N PRO A 151 -1.30 13.63 -10.19
CA PRO A 151 -2.65 13.25 -10.62
C PRO A 151 -3.36 12.33 -9.62
N TYR A 152 -2.64 11.39 -9.01
CA TYR A 152 -3.19 10.50 -8.00
C TYR A 152 -3.54 11.22 -6.70
N ALA A 153 -2.67 12.14 -6.25
CA ALA A 153 -2.89 12.93 -5.05
C ALA A 153 -4.09 13.88 -5.20
N LEU A 154 -4.26 14.53 -6.35
CA LEU A 154 -5.40 15.38 -6.63
C LEU A 154 -6.72 14.60 -6.62
N LEU A 155 -6.76 13.43 -7.26
CA LEU A 155 -7.95 12.57 -7.23
C LEU A 155 -8.26 12.05 -5.81
N TRP A 156 -7.23 11.67 -5.05
CA TRP A 156 -7.38 11.23 -3.68
C TRP A 156 -7.95 12.34 -2.79
N LEU A 157 -7.42 13.56 -2.90
CA LEU A 157 -7.89 14.72 -2.13
C LEU A 157 -9.32 15.10 -2.51
N ALA A 158 -9.66 15.08 -3.79
CA ALA A 158 -11.02 15.37 -4.26
C ALA A 158 -12.05 14.40 -3.67
N GLU A 159 -11.74 13.10 -3.67
CA GLU A 159 -12.59 12.07 -3.07
C GLU A 159 -12.70 12.25 -1.55
N HIS A 160 -11.57 12.52 -0.87
CA HIS A 160 -11.54 12.77 0.58
C HIS A 160 -12.35 14.01 0.98
N GLU A 161 -12.38 15.04 0.14
CA GLU A 161 -13.19 16.25 0.30
C GLU A 161 -14.68 16.05 -0.06
N GLY A 162 -15.07 14.82 -0.44
CA GLY A 162 -16.45 14.44 -0.71
C GLY A 162 -16.94 14.81 -2.11
N ARG A 163 -16.02 15.06 -3.06
CA ARG A 163 -16.38 15.26 -4.46
C ARG A 163 -16.94 13.96 -5.05
N ASP A 164 -17.96 14.10 -5.88
CA ASP A 164 -18.54 12.97 -6.62
C ASP A 164 -17.46 12.26 -7.44
N PRO A 165 -17.30 10.92 -7.33
CA PRO A 165 -16.36 10.16 -8.15
C PRO A 165 -16.47 10.42 -9.65
N GLU A 166 -17.67 10.69 -10.16
CA GLU A 166 -17.88 11.00 -11.59
C GLU A 166 -17.28 12.36 -11.98
N GLN A 167 -17.19 13.29 -11.04
CA GLN A 167 -16.65 14.65 -11.23
C GLN A 167 -15.21 14.78 -10.74
N ALA A 168 -14.68 13.77 -10.04
CA ALA A 168 -13.33 13.81 -9.50
C ALA A 168 -12.30 14.02 -10.61
N ALA A 169 -12.49 13.43 -11.80
CA ALA A 169 -11.61 13.62 -12.95
C ALA A 169 -11.49 15.08 -13.42
N GLU A 170 -12.49 15.93 -13.13
CA GLU A 170 -12.47 17.35 -13.50
C GLU A 170 -11.49 18.19 -12.66
N VAL A 171 -10.93 17.66 -11.56
CA VAL A 171 -9.85 18.35 -10.83
C VAL A 171 -8.55 18.38 -11.61
N LEU A 172 -8.38 17.44 -12.54
CA LEU A 172 -7.16 17.32 -13.32
C LEU A 172 -7.22 18.31 -14.47
N THR A 173 -6.13 19.04 -14.65
CA THR A 173 -5.84 19.70 -15.92
C THR A 173 -5.75 18.66 -17.04
N ARG A 174 -5.84 19.13 -18.29
CA ARG A 174 -5.71 18.26 -19.45
C ARG A 174 -4.39 17.49 -19.45
N GLU A 175 -3.30 18.17 -19.11
CA GLU A 175 -1.96 17.58 -19.06
C GLU A 175 -1.87 16.48 -18.00
N GLU A 176 -2.40 16.73 -16.79
CA GLU A 176 -2.43 15.73 -15.70
C GLU A 176 -3.31 14.52 -16.04
N ALA A 177 -4.46 14.74 -16.69
CA ALA A 177 -5.33 13.67 -17.16
C ALA A 177 -4.64 12.81 -18.23
N THR A 178 -3.93 13.43 -19.18
CA THR A 178 -3.13 12.71 -20.18
C THR A 178 -1.96 11.96 -19.52
N TRP A 179 -1.31 12.55 -18.51
CA TRP A 179 -0.22 11.90 -17.78
C TRP A 179 -0.71 10.62 -17.10
N LEU A 180 -1.83 10.71 -16.37
CA LEU A 180 -2.47 9.56 -15.71
C LEU A 180 -2.95 8.51 -16.72
N TRP A 181 -3.44 8.93 -17.88
CA TRP A 181 -3.82 8.02 -18.95
C TRP A 181 -2.61 7.20 -19.44
N VAL A 182 -1.44 7.81 -19.59
CA VAL A 182 -0.19 7.11 -19.97
C VAL A 182 0.27 6.17 -18.85
N ASP A 183 0.22 6.58 -17.58
CA ASP A 183 0.61 5.73 -16.45
C ASP A 183 -0.33 4.51 -16.34
N THR A 184 -1.63 4.70 -16.51
CA THR A 184 -2.61 3.60 -16.55
C THR A 184 -2.32 2.65 -17.72
N ALA A 185 -1.99 3.18 -18.90
CA ALA A 185 -1.59 2.36 -20.04
C ALA A 185 -0.30 1.56 -19.76
N ALA A 186 0.65 2.14 -19.03
CA ALA A 186 1.87 1.45 -18.62
C ALA A 186 1.57 0.30 -17.65
N ALA A 187 0.67 0.51 -16.68
CA ALA A 187 0.22 -0.54 -15.77
C ALA A 187 -0.43 -1.71 -16.53
N VAL A 188 -1.32 -1.41 -17.49
CA VAL A 188 -1.97 -2.44 -18.31
C VAL A 188 -0.99 -3.14 -19.25
N ALA A 189 0.02 -2.44 -19.77
CA ALA A 189 1.03 -3.04 -20.63
C ALA A 189 1.95 -4.02 -19.87
N ASP A 190 2.29 -3.71 -18.61
CA ASP A 190 3.20 -4.51 -17.80
C ASP A 190 2.48 -5.69 -17.11
N HIS A 191 1.25 -5.48 -16.64
CA HIS A 191 0.55 -6.43 -15.76
C HIS A 191 -0.81 -6.90 -16.29
N GLY A 192 -1.34 -6.26 -17.33
CA GLY A 192 -2.66 -6.55 -17.88
C GLY A 192 -2.62 -7.38 -19.16
N GLU A 193 -3.81 -7.75 -19.66
CA GLU A 193 -3.92 -8.39 -20.96
C GLU A 193 -3.82 -7.37 -22.10
N SER A 194 -3.16 -7.71 -23.22
CA SER A 194 -2.97 -6.80 -24.36
C SER A 194 -4.29 -6.26 -24.94
N ARG A 195 -5.40 -7.00 -24.84
CA ARG A 195 -6.73 -6.50 -25.26
C ARG A 195 -7.24 -5.33 -24.42
N LEU A 196 -6.87 -5.27 -23.13
CA LEU A 196 -7.24 -4.18 -22.23
C LEU A 196 -6.48 -2.91 -22.62
N LEU A 197 -5.24 -3.05 -23.07
CA LEU A 197 -4.43 -1.93 -23.55
C LEU A 197 -5.06 -1.26 -24.77
N VAL A 198 -5.59 -2.06 -25.72
CA VAL A 198 -6.32 -1.53 -26.89
C VAL A 198 -7.63 -0.86 -26.45
N ARG A 199 -8.38 -1.45 -25.53
CA ARG A 199 -9.61 -0.81 -24.99
C ARG A 199 -9.31 0.51 -24.27
N HIS A 200 -8.18 0.60 -23.60
CA HIS A 200 -7.72 1.83 -22.94
C HIS A 200 -7.34 2.92 -23.96
N LEU A 201 -6.92 2.54 -25.17
CA LEU A 201 -6.79 3.48 -26.29
C LEU A 201 -8.14 4.07 -26.69
N ASP A 202 -9.19 3.25 -26.75
CA ASP A 202 -10.54 3.71 -27.12
C ASP A 202 -11.17 4.62 -26.05
N SER A 203 -10.73 4.53 -24.79
CA SER A 203 -11.18 5.40 -23.71
C SER A 203 -10.45 6.74 -23.64
N ALA A 204 -9.48 6.98 -24.53
CA ALA A 204 -8.69 8.19 -24.52
C ALA A 204 -9.55 9.45 -24.71
N VAL A 205 -9.16 10.53 -24.03
CA VAL A 205 -9.95 11.77 -23.93
C VAL A 205 -9.92 12.61 -25.22
N GLN A 206 -9.33 12.11 -26.32
CA GLN A 206 -9.36 12.75 -27.64
C GLN A 206 -10.26 11.96 -28.60
N GLY A 207 -11.05 12.66 -29.40
CA GLY A 207 -11.89 12.05 -30.43
C GLY A 207 -11.12 11.52 -31.65
N THR A 208 -9.79 11.75 -31.73
CA THR A 208 -8.95 11.24 -32.83
C THR A 208 -7.58 10.76 -32.35
N VAL A 209 -7.07 9.66 -32.94
CA VAL A 209 -5.77 9.07 -32.60
C VAL A 209 -4.57 10.01 -32.85
N PRO A 210 -4.50 10.79 -33.94
CA PRO A 210 -3.37 11.71 -34.15
C PRO A 210 -3.23 12.77 -33.05
N GLY A 211 -4.34 13.36 -32.61
CA GLY A 211 -4.33 14.34 -31.52
C GLY A 211 -3.88 13.72 -30.19
N LEU A 212 -4.32 12.49 -29.92
CA LEU A 212 -3.83 11.74 -28.75
C LEU A 212 -2.33 11.52 -28.78
N LEU A 213 -1.78 11.12 -29.94
CA LEU A 213 -0.34 10.90 -30.08
C LEU A 213 0.48 12.19 -29.89
N GLU A 214 -0.05 13.35 -30.24
CA GLU A 214 0.61 14.63 -29.95
C GLU A 214 0.64 14.92 -28.45
N GLU A 215 -0.50 14.78 -27.76
CA GLU A 215 -0.59 15.01 -26.31
C GLU A 215 0.30 14.04 -25.51
N VAL A 216 0.25 12.75 -25.84
CA VAL A 216 1.03 11.70 -25.17
C VAL A 216 2.54 11.96 -25.32
N ARG A 217 2.99 12.53 -26.44
CA ARG A 217 4.40 12.93 -26.60
C ARG A 217 4.77 14.17 -25.81
N ALA A 218 3.84 15.11 -25.66
CA ALA A 218 4.08 16.39 -24.99
C ALA A 218 4.10 16.28 -23.46
N VAL A 219 3.34 15.34 -22.89
CA VAL A 219 3.13 15.23 -21.43
C VAL A 219 4.36 14.79 -20.63
N GLY A 220 5.44 14.36 -21.29
CA GLY A 220 6.72 14.06 -20.63
C GLY A 220 6.69 12.84 -19.69
N HIS A 221 5.76 11.90 -19.85
CA HIS A 221 5.68 10.72 -18.99
C HIS A 221 6.89 9.77 -19.23
N PRO A 222 7.59 9.28 -18.19
CA PRO A 222 8.79 8.43 -18.36
C PRO A 222 8.55 7.14 -19.18
N ARG A 223 7.35 6.57 -19.06
CA ARG A 223 6.92 5.34 -19.75
C ARG A 223 6.33 5.56 -21.16
N THR A 224 6.36 6.78 -21.70
CA THR A 224 5.71 7.12 -22.98
C THR A 224 6.15 6.21 -24.13
N VAL A 225 7.46 6.00 -24.29
CA VAL A 225 8.00 5.17 -25.38
C VAL A 225 7.51 3.73 -25.26
N GLN A 226 7.57 3.15 -24.06
CA GLN A 226 7.16 1.78 -23.77
C GLN A 226 5.67 1.57 -24.05
N VAL A 227 4.82 2.51 -23.62
CA VAL A 227 3.38 2.49 -23.88
C VAL A 227 3.07 2.54 -25.38
N LEU A 228 3.71 3.45 -26.12
CA LEU A 228 3.50 3.57 -27.56
C LEU A 228 3.96 2.31 -28.32
N VAL A 229 5.05 1.69 -27.90
CA VAL A 229 5.53 0.41 -28.47
C VAL A 229 4.55 -0.73 -28.17
N ALA A 230 4.07 -0.83 -26.93
CA ALA A 230 3.11 -1.85 -26.51
C ALA A 230 1.77 -1.70 -27.25
N LEU A 231 1.26 -0.46 -27.36
CA LEU A 231 0.07 -0.15 -28.17
C LEU A 231 0.27 -0.54 -29.63
N ALA A 232 1.41 -0.21 -30.23
CA ALA A 232 1.70 -0.58 -31.61
C ALA A 232 1.83 -2.09 -31.86
N ALA A 233 2.18 -2.86 -30.82
CA ALA A 233 2.24 -4.32 -30.88
C ALA A 233 0.85 -4.96 -30.74
N ALA A 234 -0.03 -4.35 -29.92
CA ALA A 234 -1.37 -4.87 -29.64
C ALA A 234 -2.45 -4.42 -30.66
N HIS A 235 -2.26 -3.28 -31.34
CA HIS A 235 -3.29 -2.66 -32.16
C HIS A 235 -3.58 -3.44 -33.47
N PRO A 236 -4.86 -3.74 -33.79
CA PRO A 236 -5.20 -4.54 -34.98
C PRO A 236 -5.05 -3.79 -36.31
N ASP A 237 -5.21 -2.46 -36.33
CA ASP A 237 -4.99 -1.64 -37.52
C ASP A 237 -3.49 -1.37 -37.75
N PRO A 238 -2.89 -1.86 -38.87
CA PRO A 238 -1.47 -1.67 -39.16
C PRO A 238 -1.09 -0.19 -39.42
N ALA A 239 -2.02 0.66 -39.86
CA ALA A 239 -1.76 2.08 -40.09
C ALA A 239 -1.60 2.82 -38.75
N LEU A 240 -2.49 2.56 -37.80
CA LEU A 240 -2.41 3.11 -36.45
C LEU A 240 -1.18 2.58 -35.68
N ALA A 241 -0.90 1.28 -35.80
CA ALA A 241 0.32 0.70 -35.24
C ALA A 241 1.59 1.38 -35.80
N LYS A 242 1.64 1.69 -37.09
CA LYS A 242 2.76 2.42 -37.70
C LYS A 242 2.87 3.85 -37.17
N ALA A 243 1.75 4.54 -36.96
CA ALA A 243 1.74 5.88 -36.37
C ALA A 243 2.30 5.89 -34.93
N MET A 244 1.90 4.91 -34.11
CA MET A 244 2.40 4.75 -32.74
C MET A 244 3.92 4.47 -32.70
N ARG A 245 4.45 3.58 -33.56
CA ARG A 245 5.91 3.35 -33.65
C ARG A 245 6.66 4.62 -34.05
N ARG A 246 6.11 5.40 -34.99
CA ARG A 246 6.69 6.68 -35.38
C ARG A 246 6.71 7.67 -34.21
N ALA A 247 5.62 7.77 -33.46
CA ALA A 247 5.54 8.62 -32.28
C ALA A 247 6.55 8.19 -31.21
N ALA A 248 6.70 6.88 -30.95
CA ALA A 248 7.68 6.35 -30.01
C ALA A 248 9.12 6.73 -30.41
N PHE A 249 9.44 6.61 -31.70
CA PHE A 249 10.75 7.00 -32.23
C PHE A 249 11.03 8.50 -32.09
N GLN A 250 10.03 9.35 -32.34
CA GLN A 250 10.14 10.81 -32.16
C GLN A 250 10.47 11.16 -30.70
N VAL A 251 9.78 10.56 -29.73
CA VAL A 251 10.07 10.77 -28.30
C VAL A 251 11.49 10.31 -27.95
N HIS A 252 11.88 9.11 -28.39
CA HIS A 252 13.21 8.57 -28.10
C HIS A 252 14.35 9.43 -28.65
N THR A 253 14.12 10.10 -29.79
CA THR A 253 15.12 10.95 -30.46
C THR A 253 15.05 12.43 -30.05
N GLY A 254 14.17 12.81 -29.12
CA GLY A 254 13.97 14.21 -28.69
C GLY A 254 13.28 15.10 -29.73
N GLY A 255 12.60 14.51 -30.72
CA GLY A 255 11.94 15.23 -31.81
C GLY A 255 10.52 15.68 -31.44
N VAL A 256 10.31 17.00 -31.42
CA VAL A 256 8.99 17.66 -31.40
C VAL A 256 8.23 17.34 -32.68
#